data_AF-A0A6A8GWU2-F1
#
_entry.id   AF-A0A6A8GWU2-F1
#
_cell.length_a   1.000
_cell.length_b   1.000
_cell.length_c   1.000
_cell.angle_alpha   90.00
_cell.angle_beta   90.00
_cell.angle_gamma   90.00
#
_symmetry.space_group_name_H-M   'P 1'
#
loop_
_entity.id
_entity.type
_entity.pdbx_description
1 polymer ?
#
loop_
_entity_poly.entity_id
_entity_poly.type
_entity_poly.pdbx_seq_one_letter_code
_entity_poly.pdbx_strand_id
1 'polypeptide(L)'
;MNKIEISLQDLFESDVSLETVGLKTGISSVLLDEYRRGLKSWRKMPLDVALRLTDYWNSREDVLSKYQRVILMNQLTLIQAFKKMCPDAKCDYYDDSGIESALGVLDSGLEGMYDDVYGLSDSVSESVSGFIIDVLSMYNDVGWRYRNLSEVQRDNLNPSWIVFGGFSREFERRHYDACNSIVNRLDMFPTVSYKTDEAGNRNLLSETEMVGYYRRLLRNYECCLKNVDDASNDVTFSALRKMFER
;
A
#
# COMPACT_ATOMS: atom_id res chain seq x y z
N MET A 1 -4.54 -13.92 -50.87
CA MET A 1 -4.46 -12.55 -50.32
C MET A 1 -3.18 -12.48 -49.51
N ASN A 2 -2.18 -11.74 -50.00
CA ASN A 2 -0.88 -11.59 -49.35
C ASN A 2 -1.04 -10.71 -48.10
N LYS A 3 -0.56 -11.18 -46.95
CA LYS A 3 -0.34 -10.33 -45.77
C LYS A 3 0.82 -9.39 -46.11
N ILE A 4 0.56 -8.11 -46.10
CA ILE A 4 1.60 -7.09 -46.17
C ILE A 4 1.96 -6.76 -44.71
N GLU A 5 3.09 -7.26 -44.25
CA GLU A 5 3.75 -6.78 -43.03
C GLU A 5 4.39 -5.45 -43.38
N ILE A 6 3.90 -4.36 -42.77
CA ILE A 6 4.52 -3.05 -42.88
C ILE A 6 5.43 -2.93 -41.66
N SER A 7 6.74 -2.90 -41.90
CA SER A 7 7.71 -2.59 -40.86
C SER A 7 7.45 -1.16 -40.38
N LEU A 8 7.54 -0.90 -39.07
CA LEU A 8 7.43 0.47 -38.53
C LEU A 8 8.42 1.43 -39.20
N GLN A 9 9.53 0.92 -39.76
CA GLN A 9 10.50 1.67 -40.56
C GLN A 9 9.90 2.22 -41.88
N ASP A 10 9.02 1.46 -42.55
CA ASP A 10 8.41 1.85 -43.83
C ASP A 10 7.40 3.01 -43.67
N LEU A 11 6.87 3.17 -42.46
CA LEU A 11 5.93 4.25 -42.09
C LEU A 11 6.63 5.61 -41.94
N PHE A 12 7.96 5.62 -41.82
CA PHE A 12 8.76 6.83 -41.62
C PHE A 12 9.58 7.27 -42.85
N GLU A 13 9.61 6.46 -43.91
CA GLU A 13 10.38 6.76 -45.14
C GLU A 13 9.54 7.18 -46.35
N SER A 14 8.20 7.17 -46.26
CA SER A 14 7.32 7.58 -47.36
C SER A 14 6.37 8.71 -46.96
N ASP A 15 6.23 9.70 -47.85
CA ASP A 15 5.31 10.85 -47.76
C ASP A 15 3.84 10.38 -47.83
N VAL A 16 3.38 9.64 -46.83
CA VAL A 16 1.98 9.21 -46.72
C VAL A 16 1.18 10.31 -46.03
N SER A 17 0.16 10.82 -46.72
CA SER A 17 -0.68 11.88 -46.17
C SER A 17 -1.42 11.41 -44.90
N LEU A 18 -1.38 12.25 -43.86
CA LEU A 18 -1.94 11.99 -42.53
C LEU A 18 -3.46 11.77 -42.52
N GLU A 19 -4.18 12.32 -43.50
CA GLU A 19 -5.60 12.03 -43.71
C GLU A 19 -5.84 10.53 -43.99
N THR A 20 -4.91 9.89 -44.71
CA THR A 20 -5.01 8.45 -45.05
C THR A 20 -4.72 7.56 -43.83
N VAL A 21 -3.87 8.04 -42.90
CA VAL A 21 -3.55 7.35 -41.65
C VAL A 21 -4.69 7.49 -40.63
N GLY A 22 -5.27 8.69 -40.50
CA GLY A 22 -6.42 8.94 -39.62
C GLY A 22 -7.67 8.14 -40.00
N LEU A 23 -7.99 8.07 -41.30
CA LEU A 23 -9.13 7.30 -41.82
C LEU A 23 -8.98 5.78 -41.64
N LYS A 24 -7.76 5.24 -41.60
CA LYS A 24 -7.52 3.78 -41.43
C LYS A 24 -7.35 3.33 -39.98
N THR A 25 -6.94 4.22 -39.08
CA THR A 25 -6.60 3.87 -37.68
C THR A 25 -7.64 4.35 -36.67
N GLY A 26 -8.59 5.21 -37.08
CA GLY A 26 -9.61 5.75 -36.18
C GLY A 26 -9.08 6.77 -35.16
N ILE A 27 -7.84 7.25 -35.34
CA ILE A 27 -7.22 8.23 -34.45
C ILE A 27 -7.71 9.64 -34.82
N SER A 28 -8.26 10.35 -33.84
CA SER A 28 -8.74 11.73 -33.99
C SER A 28 -7.64 12.68 -34.48
N SER A 29 -7.97 13.58 -35.39
CA SER A 29 -7.07 14.62 -35.94
C SER A 29 -6.44 15.49 -34.86
N VAL A 30 -7.07 15.60 -33.69
CA VAL A 30 -6.56 16.32 -32.51
C VAL A 30 -5.33 15.64 -31.91
N LEU A 31 -5.29 14.29 -31.87
CA LEU A 31 -4.16 13.51 -31.35
C LEU A 31 -2.94 13.58 -32.28
N LEU A 32 -3.17 13.67 -33.59
CA LEU A 32 -2.10 13.81 -34.59
C LEU A 32 -1.44 15.18 -34.53
N ASP A 33 -2.20 16.25 -34.26
CA ASP A 33 -1.67 17.61 -34.15
C ASP A 33 -0.87 17.83 -32.84
N GLU A 34 -1.31 17.21 -31.74
CA GLU A 34 -0.56 17.14 -30.47
C GLU A 34 0.75 16.35 -30.62
N TYR A 35 0.74 15.24 -31.38
CA TYR A 35 1.93 14.45 -31.67
C TYR A 35 2.95 15.23 -32.52
N ARG A 36 2.48 16.05 -33.48
CA ARG A 36 3.32 16.93 -34.30
C ARG A 36 3.92 18.08 -33.50
N ARG A 37 3.18 18.63 -32.54
CA ARG A 37 3.70 19.63 -31.58
C ARG A 37 4.74 19.01 -30.64
N GLY A 38 4.55 17.75 -30.26
CA GLY A 38 5.49 16.97 -29.45
C GLY A 38 6.82 16.71 -30.15
N LEU A 39 6.84 16.34 -31.43
CA LEU A 39 8.04 15.87 -32.15
C LEU A 39 9.22 16.88 -32.22
N LYS A 40 8.99 18.19 -32.03
CA LYS A 40 10.10 19.15 -31.88
C LYS A 40 10.75 19.14 -30.50
N SER A 41 10.18 18.46 -29.52
CA SER A 41 10.62 18.46 -28.12
C SER A 41 10.69 17.08 -27.46
N TRP A 42 10.87 15.98 -28.21
CA TRP A 42 11.13 14.61 -27.68
C TRP A 42 12.49 14.46 -26.96
N ARG A 43 12.93 15.51 -26.26
CA ARG A 43 13.91 15.41 -25.17
C ARG A 43 13.30 15.61 -23.78
N LYS A 44 12.06 16.05 -23.63
CA LYS A 44 11.38 16.19 -22.32
C LYS A 44 9.87 16.09 -22.47
N MET A 45 9.29 14.90 -22.32
CA MET A 45 7.90 14.81 -21.88
C MET A 45 7.91 15.25 -20.40
N PRO A 46 7.23 16.34 -20.02
CA PRO A 46 7.24 16.76 -18.64
C PRO A 46 6.43 15.75 -17.82
N LEU A 47 7.03 15.30 -16.73
CA LEU A 47 6.56 14.21 -15.85
C LEU A 47 5.11 14.44 -15.38
N ASP A 48 4.66 15.69 -15.30
CA ASP A 48 3.32 16.09 -14.89
C ASP A 48 2.22 15.69 -15.88
N VAL A 49 2.50 15.62 -17.18
CA VAL A 49 1.54 15.16 -18.20
C VAL A 49 1.41 13.64 -18.19
N ALA A 50 2.53 12.92 -17.98
CA ALA A 50 2.52 11.47 -17.83
C ALA A 50 1.77 11.04 -16.55
N LEU A 51 1.94 11.77 -15.46
CA LEU A 51 1.23 11.53 -14.19
C LEU A 51 -0.27 11.82 -14.31
N ARG A 52 -0.67 12.95 -14.91
CA ARG A 52 -2.10 13.29 -15.10
C ARG A 52 -2.85 12.32 -16.00
N LEU A 53 -2.18 11.75 -17.01
CA LEU A 53 -2.76 10.69 -17.84
C LEU A 53 -2.96 9.43 -16.99
N THR A 54 -1.94 9.02 -16.24
CA THR A 54 -2.03 7.85 -15.34
C THR A 54 -3.18 7.99 -14.33
N ASP A 55 -3.34 9.16 -13.71
CA ASP A 55 -4.41 9.44 -12.75
C ASP A 55 -5.83 9.41 -13.38
N TYR A 56 -5.97 9.89 -14.61
CA TYR A 56 -7.24 9.87 -15.34
C TYR A 56 -7.69 8.43 -15.66
N TRP A 57 -6.76 7.55 -16.04
CA TRP A 57 -7.04 6.17 -16.43
C TRP A 57 -7.22 5.21 -15.24
N ASN A 58 -6.59 5.50 -14.09
CA ASN A 58 -6.77 4.74 -12.86
C ASN A 58 -8.15 4.96 -12.20
N SER A 59 -8.93 5.92 -12.68
CA SER A 59 -10.18 6.35 -12.02
C SER A 59 -11.43 5.57 -12.43
N ARG A 60 -11.38 4.62 -13.39
CA ARG A 60 -12.64 4.14 -14.00
C ARG A 60 -12.88 2.67 -14.32
N GLU A 61 -11.94 1.74 -14.33
CA GLU A 61 -12.29 0.35 -14.65
C GLU A 61 -11.43 -0.66 -13.86
N ASP A 62 -12.06 -1.68 -13.27
CA ASP A 62 -11.43 -2.87 -12.67
C ASP A 62 -10.72 -3.75 -13.73
N VAL A 63 -10.58 -3.25 -14.97
CA VAL A 63 -10.04 -3.97 -16.12
C VAL A 63 -9.04 -3.09 -16.85
N LEU A 64 -7.84 -3.63 -17.07
CA LEU A 64 -6.81 -2.95 -17.86
C LEU A 64 -7.18 -2.87 -19.33
N SER A 65 -7.24 -1.66 -19.87
CA SER A 65 -7.26 -1.44 -21.32
C SER A 65 -6.05 -2.09 -21.99
N LYS A 66 -6.17 -2.44 -23.29
CA LYS A 66 -5.05 -2.95 -24.09
C LYS A 66 -3.82 -2.04 -24.02
N TYR A 67 -4.04 -0.73 -23.95
CA TYR A 67 -2.97 0.26 -23.83
C TYR A 67 -2.26 0.19 -22.48
N GLN A 68 -3.02 0.09 -21.37
CA GLN A 68 -2.44 -0.08 -20.03
C GLN A 68 -1.66 -1.39 -19.90
N ARG A 69 -2.13 -2.48 -20.54
CA ARG A 69 -1.39 -3.75 -20.58
C ARG A 69 -0.06 -3.61 -21.29
N VAL A 70 -0.03 -2.93 -22.43
CA VAL A 70 1.22 -2.65 -23.15
C VAL A 70 2.18 -1.79 -22.32
N ILE A 71 1.66 -0.80 -21.58
CA ILE A 71 2.49 0.01 -20.66
C ILE A 71 3.12 -0.88 -19.58
N LEU A 72 2.33 -1.71 -18.90
CA LEU A 72 2.82 -2.60 -17.84
C LEU A 72 3.83 -3.62 -18.38
N MET A 73 3.56 -4.21 -19.55
CA MET A 73 4.51 -5.12 -20.21
C MET A 73 5.84 -4.43 -20.49
N ASN A 74 5.82 -3.20 -21.02
CA ASN A 74 7.03 -2.42 -21.26
C ASN A 74 7.79 -2.11 -19.95
N GLN A 75 7.08 -1.77 -18.87
CA GLN A 75 7.68 -1.52 -17.56
C GLN A 75 8.38 -2.78 -17.01
N LEU A 76 7.73 -3.93 -17.10
CA LEU A 76 8.29 -5.22 -16.68
C LEU A 76 9.54 -5.61 -17.49
N THR A 77 9.51 -5.42 -18.82
CA THR A 77 10.69 -5.64 -19.67
C THR A 77 11.84 -4.70 -19.32
N LEU A 78 11.54 -3.43 -19.01
CA LEU A 78 12.56 -2.47 -18.56
C LEU A 78 13.16 -2.85 -17.20
N ILE A 79 12.35 -3.31 -16.25
CA ILE A 79 12.83 -3.81 -14.96
C ILE A 79 13.77 -5.01 -15.17
N GLN A 80 13.39 -5.96 -16.03
CA GLN A 80 14.23 -7.11 -16.34
C GLN A 80 15.56 -6.70 -16.99
N ALA A 81 15.54 -5.74 -17.91
CA ALA A 81 16.74 -5.19 -18.52
C ALA A 81 17.63 -4.48 -17.49
N PHE A 82 17.03 -3.68 -16.59
CA PHE A 82 17.74 -2.97 -15.55
C PHE A 82 18.43 -3.93 -14.56
N LYS A 83 17.75 -5.01 -14.14
CA LYS A 83 18.36 -6.06 -13.29
C LYS A 83 19.57 -6.71 -13.94
N LYS A 84 19.53 -6.96 -15.26
CA LYS A 84 20.67 -7.51 -16.01
C LYS A 84 21.84 -6.52 -16.09
N MET A 85 21.55 -5.23 -16.23
CA MET A 85 22.57 -4.17 -16.29
C MET A 85 23.15 -3.81 -14.92
N CYS A 86 22.37 -3.97 -13.86
CA CYS A 86 22.71 -3.60 -12.49
C CYS A 86 22.38 -4.76 -11.53
N PRO A 87 23.17 -5.85 -11.52
CA PRO A 87 22.88 -7.06 -10.74
C PRO A 87 22.86 -6.84 -9.23
N ASP A 88 23.54 -5.79 -8.74
CA ASP A 88 23.55 -5.42 -7.31
C ASP A 88 22.33 -4.56 -6.91
N ALA A 89 21.50 -4.14 -7.87
CA ALA A 89 20.31 -3.35 -7.58
C ALA A 89 19.23 -4.25 -6.96
N LYS A 90 18.86 -3.95 -5.72
CA LYS A 90 17.76 -4.63 -5.02
C LYS A 90 16.43 -4.25 -5.65
N CYS A 91 15.83 -5.19 -6.37
CA CYS A 91 14.46 -5.11 -6.86
C CYS A 91 13.71 -6.31 -6.30
N ASP A 92 13.17 -6.15 -5.09
CA ASP A 92 12.59 -7.26 -4.31
C ASP A 92 11.15 -7.61 -4.73
N TYR A 93 10.59 -6.87 -5.69
CA TYR A 93 9.17 -6.99 -6.06
C TYR A 93 8.92 -8.06 -7.12
N TYR A 94 9.84 -8.23 -8.07
CA TYR A 94 9.75 -9.28 -9.09
C TYR A 94 11.09 -9.98 -9.29
N ASP A 95 11.10 -11.29 -9.06
CA ASP A 95 12.14 -12.15 -9.63
C ASP A 95 11.90 -12.38 -11.13
N ASP A 96 12.88 -12.96 -11.82
CA ASP A 96 12.79 -13.11 -13.28
C ASP A 96 11.64 -14.04 -13.69
N SER A 97 11.28 -15.01 -12.84
CA SER A 97 10.14 -15.91 -13.06
C SER A 97 8.79 -15.19 -12.91
N GLY A 98 8.68 -14.30 -11.92
CA GLY A 98 7.52 -13.47 -11.68
C GLY A 98 7.28 -12.47 -12.80
N ILE A 99 8.35 -11.89 -13.35
CA ILE A 99 8.26 -11.01 -14.53
C ILE A 99 7.69 -11.75 -15.74
N GLU A 100 8.22 -12.93 -16.08
CA GLU A 100 7.76 -13.70 -17.24
C GLU A 100 6.30 -14.15 -17.08
N SER A 101 5.93 -14.56 -15.87
CA SER A 101 4.54 -14.95 -15.57
C SER A 101 3.58 -13.77 -15.71
N ALA A 102 3.96 -12.59 -15.21
CA ALA A 102 3.19 -11.37 -15.34
C ALA A 102 3.06 -10.91 -16.80
N LEU A 103 4.12 -11.02 -17.61
CA LEU A 103 4.07 -10.75 -19.04
C LEU A 103 3.08 -11.68 -19.77
N GLY A 104 3.09 -12.98 -19.44
CA GLY A 104 2.15 -13.95 -20.02
C GLY A 104 0.69 -13.65 -19.69
N VAL A 105 0.40 -13.24 -18.44
CA VAL A 105 -0.93 -12.82 -17.99
C VAL A 105 -1.42 -11.58 -18.74
N LEU A 106 -0.57 -10.56 -18.88
CA LEU A 106 -0.90 -9.31 -19.57
C LEU A 106 -1.11 -9.52 -21.08
N ASP A 107 -0.24 -10.29 -21.74
CA ASP A 107 -0.34 -10.59 -23.17
C ASP A 107 -1.63 -11.36 -23.48
N SER A 108 -1.91 -12.40 -22.69
CA SER A 108 -3.10 -13.25 -22.85
C SER A 108 -4.41 -12.56 -22.45
N GLY A 109 -4.33 -11.43 -21.73
CA GLY A 109 -5.50 -10.71 -21.23
C GLY A 109 -6.28 -11.49 -20.17
N LEU A 110 -5.58 -12.20 -19.28
CA LEU A 110 -6.20 -12.98 -18.20
C LEU A 110 -6.61 -12.04 -17.06
N GLU A 111 -7.72 -11.32 -17.26
CA GLU A 111 -8.18 -10.24 -16.36
C GLU A 111 -8.33 -10.70 -14.90
N GLY A 112 -8.82 -11.91 -14.66
CA GLY A 112 -8.93 -12.48 -13.31
C GLY A 112 -7.60 -12.79 -12.61
N MET A 113 -6.47 -12.54 -13.26
CA MET A 113 -5.11 -12.73 -12.73
C MET A 113 -4.31 -11.43 -12.67
N TYR A 114 -4.92 -10.26 -12.94
CA TYR A 114 -4.18 -9.00 -12.88
C TYR A 114 -3.74 -8.63 -11.47
N ASP A 115 -4.46 -9.05 -10.43
CA ASP A 115 -4.03 -8.83 -9.04
C ASP A 115 -2.67 -9.47 -8.74
N ASP A 116 -2.39 -10.63 -9.35
CA ASP A 116 -1.10 -11.31 -9.26
C ASP A 116 0.00 -10.57 -10.04
N VAL A 117 -0.35 -9.76 -11.04
CA VAL A 117 0.58 -8.91 -11.78
C VAL A 117 1.03 -7.73 -10.95
N TYR A 118 0.13 -7.06 -10.22
CA TYR A 118 0.49 -5.88 -9.44
C TYR A 118 1.24 -6.24 -8.17
N GLY A 119 1.00 -7.42 -7.59
CA GLY A 119 1.58 -7.83 -6.31
C GLY A 119 1.18 -6.91 -5.14
N LEU A 120 0.22 -6.02 -5.35
CA LEU A 120 -0.29 -5.10 -4.35
C LEU A 120 -1.36 -5.82 -3.53
N SER A 121 -1.27 -5.73 -2.22
CA SER A 121 -2.38 -6.13 -1.35
C SER A 121 -3.62 -5.29 -1.65
N ASP A 122 -4.80 -5.88 -1.50
CA ASP A 122 -6.07 -5.16 -1.50
C ASP A 122 -5.98 -3.85 -0.72
N SER A 123 -6.62 -2.80 -1.25
CA SER A 123 -6.74 -1.54 -0.53
C SER A 123 -7.39 -1.77 0.83
N VAL A 124 -6.75 -1.31 1.89
CA VAL A 124 -7.34 -1.28 3.23
C VAL A 124 -8.19 -0.03 3.33
N SER A 125 -9.45 -0.18 3.74
CA SER A 125 -10.35 0.98 3.88
C SER A 125 -9.85 1.93 4.96
N GLU A 126 -10.11 3.23 4.78
CA GLU A 126 -9.75 4.28 5.74
C GLU A 126 -10.28 3.98 7.16
N SER A 127 -11.46 3.35 7.24
CA SER A 127 -12.04 2.92 8.51
C SER A 127 -11.21 1.88 9.26
N VAL A 128 -10.56 0.95 8.55
CA VAL A 128 -9.71 -0.09 9.17
C VAL A 128 -8.37 0.50 9.57
N SER A 129 -7.73 1.27 8.68
CA SER A 129 -6.44 1.91 8.98
C SER A 129 -6.58 2.94 10.12
N GLY A 130 -7.65 3.75 10.10
CA GLY A 130 -7.96 4.72 11.15
C GLY A 130 -8.18 4.04 12.50
N PHE A 131 -8.96 2.96 12.53
CA PHE A 131 -9.16 2.18 13.75
C PHE A 131 -7.84 1.63 14.33
N ILE A 132 -6.94 1.11 13.50
CA ILE A 132 -5.63 0.60 13.96
C ILE A 132 -4.78 1.75 14.54
N ILE A 133 -4.76 2.90 13.86
CA ILE A 133 -4.04 4.09 14.32
C ILE A 133 -4.57 4.56 15.67
N ASP A 134 -5.89 4.58 15.87
CA ASP A 134 -6.51 4.97 17.14
C ASP A 134 -6.10 4.01 18.26
N VAL A 135 -6.12 2.69 18.01
CA VAL A 135 -5.71 1.68 18.99
C VAL A 135 -4.23 1.84 19.35
N LEU A 136 -3.34 1.99 18.36
CA LEU A 136 -1.90 2.14 18.61
C LEU A 136 -1.60 3.46 19.35
N SER A 137 -2.29 4.54 18.99
CA SER A 137 -2.15 5.83 19.67
C SER A 137 -2.60 5.75 21.13
N MET A 138 -3.71 5.07 21.40
CA MET A 138 -4.17 4.78 22.76
C MET A 138 -3.13 3.97 23.54
N TYR A 139 -2.59 2.88 22.99
CA TYR A 139 -1.56 2.09 23.67
C TYR A 139 -0.27 2.87 23.90
N ASN A 140 0.09 3.79 23.01
CA ASN A 140 1.23 4.67 23.19
C ASN A 140 1.04 5.62 24.38
N ASP A 141 -0.12 6.27 24.47
CA ASP A 141 -0.45 7.15 25.61
C ASP A 141 -0.51 6.36 26.92
N VAL A 142 -1.21 5.23 26.93
CA VAL A 142 -1.29 4.33 28.09
C VAL A 142 0.09 3.90 28.56
N GLY A 143 0.97 3.49 27.64
CA GLY A 143 2.34 3.09 27.96
C GLY A 143 3.19 4.24 28.50
N TRP A 144 3.00 5.46 28.00
CA TRP A 144 3.65 6.65 28.54
C TRP A 144 3.16 6.96 29.97
N ARG A 145 1.85 7.01 30.19
CA ARG A 145 1.26 7.26 31.51
C ARG A 145 1.65 6.19 32.54
N TYR A 146 1.63 4.92 32.14
CA TYR A 146 2.05 3.82 33.00
C TYR A 146 3.49 3.97 33.47
N ARG A 147 4.41 4.39 32.59
CA ARG A 147 5.83 4.61 32.95
C ARG A 147 6.01 5.72 33.99
N ASN A 148 5.12 6.71 34.01
CA ASN A 148 5.15 7.83 34.96
C ASN A 148 4.56 7.49 36.33
N LEU A 149 3.89 6.35 36.49
CA LEU A 149 3.42 5.88 37.79
C LEU A 149 4.57 5.48 38.70
N SER A 150 4.34 5.56 40.02
CA SER A 150 5.27 5.02 41.00
C SER A 150 5.40 3.50 40.88
N GLU A 151 6.53 2.96 41.33
CA GLU A 151 6.79 1.51 41.30
C GLU A 151 5.67 0.71 42.00
N VAL A 152 5.27 1.14 43.20
CA VAL A 152 4.17 0.53 43.96
C VAL A 152 2.86 0.51 43.16
N GLN A 153 2.54 1.59 42.44
CA GLN A 153 1.33 1.63 41.61
C GLN A 153 1.45 0.69 40.41
N ARG A 154 2.61 0.64 39.75
CA ARG A 154 2.83 -0.26 38.60
C ARG A 154 2.72 -1.73 38.98
N ASP A 155 3.24 -2.12 40.14
CA ASP A 155 3.16 -3.49 40.66
C ASP A 155 1.74 -3.93 40.98
N ASN A 156 0.83 -2.97 41.22
CA ASN A 156 -0.59 -3.20 41.46
C ASN A 156 -1.44 -3.21 40.18
N LEU A 157 -0.85 -3.06 38.99
CA LEU A 157 -1.51 -3.20 37.70
C LEU A 157 -1.02 -4.46 37.00
N ASN A 158 -1.90 -5.08 36.20
CA ASN A 158 -1.48 -6.20 35.38
C ASN A 158 -0.56 -5.71 34.24
N PRO A 159 0.72 -6.16 34.17
CA PRO A 159 1.65 -5.68 33.13
C PRO A 159 1.19 -6.01 31.71
N SER A 160 0.39 -7.05 31.52
CA SER A 160 -0.15 -7.41 30.20
C SER A 160 -1.13 -6.38 29.63
N TRP A 161 -1.71 -5.52 30.47
CA TRP A 161 -2.67 -4.50 30.02
C TRP A 161 -2.02 -3.45 29.11
N ILE A 162 -0.76 -3.12 29.36
CA ILE A 162 -0.05 -2.09 28.59
C ILE A 162 0.60 -2.64 27.32
N VAL A 163 0.57 -3.96 27.12
CA VAL A 163 1.18 -4.62 25.96
C VAL A 163 0.14 -4.78 24.87
N PHE A 164 0.40 -4.19 23.70
CA PHE A 164 -0.43 -4.37 22.53
C PHE A 164 -0.33 -5.81 22.01
N GLY A 165 -1.49 -6.46 21.86
CA GLY A 165 -1.59 -7.88 21.55
C GLY A 165 -1.66 -8.23 20.06
N GLY A 166 -1.76 -7.23 19.18
CA GLY A 166 -1.93 -7.48 17.74
C GLY A 166 -3.35 -7.87 17.34
N PHE A 167 -3.49 -8.56 16.22
CA PHE A 167 -4.76 -8.98 15.61
C PHE A 167 -4.71 -10.44 15.17
N SER A 168 -5.87 -11.10 15.05
CA SER A 168 -5.92 -12.46 14.53
C SER A 168 -5.68 -12.49 13.02
N ARG A 169 -4.70 -13.29 12.57
CA ARG A 169 -4.49 -13.50 11.13
C ARG A 169 -5.64 -14.31 10.50
N GLU A 170 -6.25 -15.22 11.25
CA GLU A 170 -7.32 -16.10 10.77
C GLU A 170 -8.65 -15.36 10.63
N PHE A 171 -9.05 -14.63 11.67
CA PHE A 171 -10.37 -13.99 11.74
C PHE A 171 -10.35 -12.50 11.36
N GLU A 172 -9.20 -11.84 11.45
CA GLU A 172 -9.06 -10.39 11.30
C GLU A 172 -7.95 -10.02 10.30
N ARG A 173 -7.76 -10.84 9.27
CA ARG A 173 -6.65 -10.76 8.30
C ARG A 173 -6.32 -9.34 7.82
N ARG A 174 -7.33 -8.59 7.38
CA ARG A 174 -7.16 -7.20 6.91
C ARG A 174 -6.58 -6.27 7.98
N HIS A 175 -6.99 -6.44 9.23
CA HIS A 175 -6.45 -5.65 10.35
C HIS A 175 -5.02 -6.07 10.66
N TYR A 176 -4.75 -7.37 10.67
CA TYR A 176 -3.41 -7.90 10.89
C TYR A 176 -2.42 -7.40 9.83
N ASP A 177 -2.74 -7.56 8.54
CA ASP A 177 -1.84 -7.18 7.44
C ASP A 177 -1.57 -5.67 7.41
N ALA A 178 -2.62 -4.85 7.65
CA ALA A 178 -2.50 -3.40 7.76
C ALA A 178 -1.65 -2.99 8.98
N CYS A 179 -1.91 -3.57 10.16
CA CYS A 179 -1.17 -3.28 11.38
C CYS A 179 0.30 -3.68 11.25
N ASN A 180 0.59 -4.85 10.66
CA ASN A 180 1.95 -5.28 10.40
C ASN A 180 2.69 -4.33 9.45
N SER A 181 2.00 -3.78 8.46
CA SER A 181 2.59 -2.76 7.59
C SER A 181 2.89 -1.47 8.36
N ILE A 182 1.95 -0.96 9.14
CA ILE A 182 2.11 0.27 9.94
C ILE A 182 3.25 0.13 10.98
N VAL A 183 3.30 -0.99 11.69
CA VAL A 183 4.21 -1.18 12.82
C VAL A 183 5.58 -1.70 12.39
N ASN A 184 5.63 -2.73 11.55
CA ASN A 184 6.89 -3.41 11.24
C ASN A 184 7.53 -2.92 9.93
N ARG A 185 6.73 -2.55 8.92
CA ARG A 185 7.29 -2.04 7.65
C ARG A 185 7.55 -0.53 7.69
N LEU A 186 6.62 0.24 8.22
CA LEU A 186 6.71 1.71 8.27
C LEU A 186 7.27 2.25 9.59
N ASP A 187 7.39 1.40 10.62
CA ASP A 187 7.91 1.75 11.96
C ASP A 187 7.26 3.02 12.57
N MET A 188 5.93 3.17 12.41
CA MET A 188 5.25 4.41 12.81
C MET A 188 5.00 4.56 14.31
N PHE A 189 5.02 3.47 15.08
CA PHE A 189 4.70 3.46 16.53
C PHE A 189 5.80 2.78 17.37
N PRO A 190 7.05 3.24 17.30
CA PRO A 190 8.18 2.52 17.92
C PRO A 190 8.13 2.48 19.45
N THR A 191 7.36 3.36 20.08
CA THR A 191 7.27 3.52 21.53
C THR A 191 6.15 2.72 22.19
N VAL A 192 5.24 2.13 21.40
CA VAL A 192 4.23 1.21 21.92
C VAL A 192 4.92 -0.04 22.47
N SER A 193 4.40 -0.57 23.59
CA SER A 193 4.88 -1.83 24.14
C SER A 193 4.25 -3.00 23.40
N TYR A 194 5.09 -3.84 22.78
CA TYR A 194 4.68 -5.00 21.99
C TYR A 194 5.08 -6.30 22.67
N LYS A 195 4.37 -7.39 22.35
CA LYS A 195 4.93 -8.73 22.51
C LYS A 195 6.10 -8.90 21.55
N THR A 196 7.08 -9.70 21.93
CA THR A 196 8.20 -10.06 21.05
C THR A 196 8.17 -11.54 20.71
N ASP A 197 8.61 -11.90 19.51
CA ASP A 197 8.89 -13.28 19.14
C ASP A 197 10.25 -13.76 19.71
N GLU A 198 10.61 -15.01 19.43
CA GLU A 198 11.89 -15.60 19.87
C GLU A 198 13.12 -14.88 19.32
N ALA A 199 12.97 -14.19 18.18
CA ALA A 199 14.03 -13.40 17.55
C ALA A 199 14.08 -11.96 18.07
N GLY A 200 13.19 -11.58 19.00
CA GLY A 200 13.10 -10.23 19.58
C GLY A 200 12.36 -9.23 18.69
N ASN A 201 11.72 -9.66 17.60
CA ASN A 201 10.92 -8.79 16.74
C ASN A 201 9.52 -8.59 17.32
N ARG A 202 8.88 -7.47 16.97
CA ARG A 202 7.51 -7.17 17.42
C ARG A 202 6.53 -8.20 16.85
N ASN A 203 5.88 -8.94 17.74
CA ASN A 203 4.89 -9.95 17.41
C ASN A 203 3.48 -9.35 17.49
N LEU A 204 2.81 -9.28 16.34
CA LEU A 204 1.47 -8.72 16.19
C LEU A 204 0.40 -9.81 15.95
N LEU A 205 0.76 -11.07 16.14
CA LEU A 205 -0.17 -12.20 16.00
C LEU A 205 -0.94 -12.39 17.31
N SER A 206 -2.25 -12.21 17.24
CA SER A 206 -3.17 -12.65 18.29
C SER A 206 -3.76 -14.01 17.95
N GLU A 207 -3.86 -14.88 18.95
CA GLU A 207 -4.55 -16.18 18.84
C GLU A 207 -6.08 -16.03 18.84
N THR A 208 -6.60 -14.86 19.23
CA THR A 208 -8.03 -14.57 19.34
C THR A 208 -8.41 -13.29 18.61
N GLU A 209 -9.69 -13.12 18.31
CA GLU A 209 -10.25 -11.88 17.77
C GLU A 209 -10.11 -10.72 18.77
N MET A 210 -9.58 -9.59 18.31
CA MET A 210 -9.24 -8.44 19.15
C MET A 210 -10.00 -7.15 18.80
N VAL A 211 -10.61 -7.05 17.62
CA VAL A 211 -11.34 -5.85 17.18
C VAL A 211 -12.44 -5.47 18.16
N GLY A 212 -13.23 -6.46 18.62
CA GLY A 212 -14.28 -6.22 19.62
C GLY A 212 -13.73 -5.75 20.96
N TYR A 213 -12.62 -6.35 21.40
CA TYR A 213 -11.91 -5.96 22.61
C TYR A 213 -11.40 -4.52 22.53
N TYR A 214 -10.69 -4.17 21.45
CA TYR A 214 -10.13 -2.83 21.27
C TYR A 214 -11.20 -1.76 21.09
N ARG A 215 -12.34 -2.06 20.46
CA ARG A 215 -13.49 -1.12 20.41
C ARG A 215 -14.00 -0.80 21.81
N ARG A 216 -14.12 -1.79 22.69
CA ARG A 216 -14.49 -1.56 24.10
C ARG A 216 -13.41 -0.74 24.81
N LEU A 217 -12.15 -1.09 24.59
CA LEU A 217 -11.02 -0.44 25.24
C LEU A 217 -10.88 1.04 24.85
N LEU A 218 -11.08 1.37 23.56
CA LEU A 218 -11.11 2.75 23.07
C LEU A 218 -12.24 3.57 23.72
N ARG A 219 -13.45 2.99 23.85
CA ARG A 219 -14.55 3.67 24.56
C ARG A 219 -14.20 3.92 26.02
N ASN A 220 -13.60 2.94 26.69
CA ASN A 220 -13.16 3.08 28.06
C ASN A 220 -12.06 4.14 28.19
N TYR A 221 -11.11 4.18 27.25
CA TYR A 221 -10.05 5.18 27.19
C TYR A 221 -10.62 6.60 27.08
N GLU A 222 -11.57 6.82 26.17
CA GLU A 222 -12.22 8.12 26.00
C GLU A 222 -12.96 8.59 27.25
N CYS A 223 -13.64 7.66 27.93
CA CYS A 223 -14.39 7.98 29.15
C CYS A 223 -13.50 8.19 30.38
N CYS A 224 -12.45 7.39 30.52
CA CYS A 224 -11.72 7.25 31.78
C CYS A 224 -10.38 7.97 31.80
N LEU A 225 -9.69 8.11 30.65
CA LEU A 225 -8.26 8.47 30.64
C LEU A 225 -7.93 9.65 29.72
N LYS A 226 -8.55 9.77 28.54
CA LYS A 226 -8.17 10.74 27.50
C LYS A 226 -8.07 12.19 27.98
N ASN A 227 -8.94 12.59 28.90
CA ASN A 227 -8.99 13.96 29.45
C ASN A 227 -8.49 14.06 30.90
N VAL A 228 -7.85 13.01 31.43
CA VAL A 228 -7.26 13.06 32.78
C VAL A 228 -5.99 13.89 32.73
N ASP A 229 -5.94 14.91 33.59
CA ASP A 229 -4.76 15.75 33.80
C ASP A 229 -3.62 14.91 34.43
N ASP A 230 -2.44 14.97 33.80
CA ASP A 230 -1.26 14.20 34.19
C ASP A 230 -0.61 14.71 35.48
N ALA A 231 -1.11 15.79 36.07
CA ALA A 231 -0.60 16.35 37.32
C ALA A 231 -0.78 15.45 38.55
N SER A 232 -1.66 14.43 38.51
CA SER A 232 -1.92 13.53 39.64
C SER A 232 -1.79 12.04 39.28
N ASN A 233 -0.69 11.43 39.75
CA ASN A 233 -0.41 9.99 39.55
C ASN A 233 -1.51 9.07 40.11
N ASP A 234 -2.19 9.44 41.20
CA ASP A 234 -3.26 8.63 41.79
C ASP A 234 -4.52 8.59 40.91
N VAL A 235 -4.85 9.73 40.28
CA VAL A 235 -5.98 9.82 39.35
C VAL A 235 -5.68 8.99 38.10
N THR A 236 -4.47 9.12 37.55
CA THR A 236 -4.00 8.33 36.39
C THR A 236 -4.00 6.84 36.69
N PHE A 237 -3.51 6.40 37.86
CA PHE A 237 -3.55 5.00 38.28
C PHE A 237 -4.99 4.47 38.36
N SER A 238 -5.91 5.20 38.99
CA SER A 238 -7.33 4.80 39.08
C SER A 238 -8.00 4.73 37.70
N ALA A 239 -7.70 5.69 36.82
CA ALA A 239 -8.22 5.75 35.47
C ALA A 239 -7.75 4.58 34.60
N LEU A 240 -6.44 4.27 34.62
CA LEU A 240 -5.87 3.12 33.93
C LEU A 240 -6.51 1.82 34.39
N ARG A 241 -6.63 1.63 35.70
CA ARG A 241 -7.27 0.44 36.27
C ARG A 241 -8.73 0.29 35.78
N LYS A 242 -9.53 1.36 35.86
CA LYS A 242 -10.92 1.38 35.38
C LYS A 242 -11.05 1.11 33.88
N MET A 243 -10.08 1.55 33.09
CA MET A 243 -10.08 1.35 31.64
C MET A 243 -9.98 -0.13 31.26
N PHE A 244 -9.14 -0.91 31.96
CA PHE A 244 -8.89 -2.32 31.65
C PHE A 244 -9.80 -3.31 32.37
N GLU A 245 -10.36 -2.96 33.53
CA GLU A 245 -11.23 -3.84 34.32
C GLU A 245 -12.71 -3.89 33.84
N ARG A 246 -13.11 -3.02 32.90
CA ARG A 246 -14.48 -2.93 32.34
C ARG A 246 -14.64 -3.62 30.98
#